data_AF-A0A392N2D9-F1
#
_entry.id   AF-A0A392N2D9-F1
#
_cell.length_a   1.000
_cell.length_b   1.000
_cell.length_c   1.000
_cell.angle_alpha   90.00
_cell.angle_beta   90.00
_cell.angle_gamma   90.00
#
_symmetry.space_group_name_H-M   'P 1'
#
loop_
_entity.id
_entity.type
_entity.pdbx_description
1 polymer ?
#
loop_
_entity_poly.entity_id
_entity_poly.type
_entity_poly.pdbx_seq_one_letter_code
_entity_poly.pdbx_strand_id
1 'polypeptide(L)'
;MLMNLTGSPMICSFFLRFLIVLLALCYKTKGVVKLPPNVTVPAVIAFGDSIVDSGNNNNLKTLVKCNFPPYGKDFQGGVPSGRFCNGKIPSDIL
;
A
#
# COMPACT_ATOMS: atom_id res chain seq x y z
N MET A 1 -28.12 -34.61 -7.57
CA MET A 1 -27.36 -34.24 -8.77
C MET A 1 -26.13 -33.47 -8.32
N LEU A 2 -25.08 -34.21 -7.93
CA LEU A 2 -23.79 -33.65 -7.52
C LEU A 2 -23.00 -33.34 -8.80
N MET A 3 -22.77 -32.06 -9.09
CA MET A 3 -21.91 -31.66 -10.19
C MET A 3 -20.46 -31.91 -9.77
N ASN A 4 -19.87 -32.98 -10.33
CA ASN A 4 -18.45 -33.30 -10.20
C ASN A 4 -17.61 -32.19 -10.83
N LEU A 5 -17.00 -31.35 -9.99
CA LEU A 5 -15.94 -30.41 -10.36
C LEU A 5 -14.60 -31.15 -10.41
N THR A 6 -14.43 -32.07 -11.36
CA THR A 6 -13.11 -32.62 -11.70
C THR A 6 -12.61 -31.94 -12.96
N GLY A 7 -12.30 -30.65 -12.86
CA GLY A 7 -11.40 -30.01 -13.83
C GLY A 7 -10.05 -30.71 -13.73
N SER A 8 -9.51 -31.19 -14.86
CA SER A 8 -8.27 -31.96 -14.85
C SER A 8 -7.12 -31.14 -14.22
N PRO A 9 -6.28 -31.75 -13.36
CA PRO A 9 -5.21 -31.04 -12.65
C PRO A 9 -4.19 -30.38 -13.61
N MET A 10 -4.11 -30.87 -14.84
CA MET A 10 -3.29 -30.27 -15.90
C MET A 10 -3.77 -28.88 -16.31
N ILE A 11 -5.08 -28.70 -16.57
CA ILE A 11 -5.62 -27.42 -17.04
C ILE A 11 -5.43 -26.34 -15.97
N CYS A 12 -5.67 -26.67 -14.69
CA CYS A 12 -5.44 -25.77 -13.57
C CYS A 12 -3.97 -25.33 -13.44
N SER A 13 -3.03 -26.27 -13.64
CA SER A 13 -1.58 -25.98 -13.63
C SER A 13 -1.16 -25.07 -14.79
N PHE A 14 -1.74 -25.21 -15.97
CA PHE A 14 -1.49 -24.32 -17.11
C PHE A 14 -1.97 -22.89 -16.85
N PHE A 15 -3.18 -22.72 -16.32
CA PHE A 15 -3.69 -21.39 -15.97
C PHE A 15 -2.86 -20.72 -14.86
N LEU A 16 -2.43 -21.48 -13.86
CA LEU A 16 -1.57 -20.98 -12.79
C LEU A 16 -0.21 -20.53 -13.32
N ARG A 17 0.42 -21.33 -14.20
CA ARG A 17 1.70 -20.96 -14.84
C ARG A 17 1.55 -19.74 -15.75
N PHE A 18 0.46 -19.66 -16.51
CA PHE A 18 0.16 -18.50 -17.35
C PHE A 18 -0.01 -17.23 -16.51
N LEU A 19 -0.73 -17.32 -15.39
CA LEU A 19 -0.90 -16.20 -14.44
C LEU A 19 0.44 -15.75 -13.84
N ILE A 20 1.31 -16.68 -13.45
CA ILE A 20 2.65 -16.37 -12.92
C ILE A 20 3.51 -15.68 -13.99
N VAL A 21 3.47 -16.14 -15.24
CA VAL A 21 4.18 -15.50 -16.36
C VAL A 21 3.62 -14.10 -16.63
N LEU A 22 2.31 -13.92 -16.59
CA LEU A 22 1.67 -12.61 -16.75
C LEU A 22 2.11 -11.64 -15.64
N LEU A 23 2.09 -12.08 -14.38
CA LEU A 23 2.56 -11.30 -13.23
C LEU A 23 4.05 -10.95 -13.34
N ALA A 24 4.89 -11.89 -13.79
CA ALA A 24 6.33 -11.67 -13.99
C ALA A 24 6.62 -10.68 -15.13
N LEU A 25 5.85 -10.73 -16.22
CA LEU A 25 5.94 -9.76 -17.32
C LEU A 25 5.47 -8.37 -16.89
N CYS A 26 4.50 -8.29 -15.98
CA CYS A 26 4.02 -7.02 -15.40
C CYS A 26 4.97 -6.44 -14.32
N TYR A 27 5.94 -7.20 -13.81
CA TYR A 27 6.83 -6.78 -12.71
C TYR A 27 7.98 -5.83 -13.12
N LYS A 28 7.84 -5.14 -14.25
CA LYS A 28 8.86 -4.23 -14.79
C LYS A 28 8.53 -2.78 -14.42
N THR A 29 8.89 -2.34 -13.22
CA THR A 29 8.98 -0.90 -12.94
C THR A 29 10.25 -0.59 -12.13
N LYS A 30 11.24 0.04 -12.79
CA LYS A 30 12.29 0.79 -12.10
C LYS A 30 11.92 2.27 -12.19
N GLY A 31 11.05 2.72 -11.30
CA GLY A 31 10.70 4.13 -11.16
C GLY A 31 11.75 4.87 -10.34
N VAL A 32 12.98 4.96 -10.84
CA VAL A 32 14.03 5.76 -10.19
C VAL A 32 14.25 7.02 -11.01
N VAL A 33 13.76 8.15 -10.51
CA VAL A 33 14.11 9.47 -11.05
C VAL A 33 15.49 9.83 -10.51
N LYS A 34 16.50 9.82 -11.37
CA LYS A 34 17.82 10.37 -11.03
C LYS A 34 17.75 11.88 -11.20
N LEU A 35 17.81 12.59 -10.07
CA LEU A 35 17.96 14.03 -10.08
C LEU A 35 19.35 14.40 -10.65
N PRO A 36 19.46 15.50 -11.41
CA PRO A 36 20.76 16.04 -11.79
C PRO A 36 21.62 16.38 -10.55
N PRO A 37 22.96 16.46 -10.71
CA PRO A 37 23.83 16.90 -9.62
C PRO A 37 23.38 18.27 -9.10
N ASN A 38 23.44 18.47 -7.77
CA ASN A 38 23.06 19.69 -7.07
C ASN A 38 21.57 20.11 -7.16
N VAL A 39 20.66 19.18 -7.52
CA VAL A 39 19.22 19.41 -7.42
C VAL A 39 18.67 18.80 -6.14
N THR A 40 17.95 19.60 -5.35
CA THR A 40 17.22 19.14 -4.15
C THR A 40 15.72 19.25 -4.38
N VAL A 41 14.95 18.35 -3.76
CA VAL A 41 13.49 18.44 -3.72
C VAL A 41 13.11 19.06 -2.38
N PRO A 42 12.74 20.36 -2.33
CA PRO A 42 12.55 21.07 -1.07
C PRO A 42 11.27 20.63 -0.33
N ALA A 43 10.28 20.10 -1.06
CA ALA A 43 9.04 19.64 -0.49
C ALA A 43 8.37 18.59 -1.40
N VAL A 44 7.59 17.71 -0.77
CA VAL A 44 6.65 16.80 -1.44
C VAL A 44 5.26 17.13 -0.92
N ILE A 45 4.31 17.34 -1.84
CA ILE A 45 2.92 17.60 -1.50
C ILE A 45 2.11 16.38 -1.90
N ALA A 46 1.57 15.66 -0.91
CA ALA A 46 0.76 14.47 -1.13
C ALA A 46 -0.73 14.83 -1.07
N PHE A 47 -1.48 14.36 -2.07
CA PHE A 47 -2.95 14.42 -2.11
C PHE A 47 -3.50 13.01 -2.20
N GLY A 48 -4.58 12.73 -1.48
CA GLY A 48 -5.19 11.40 -1.50
C GLY A 48 -6.19 11.22 -0.37
N ASP A 49 -6.38 9.95 -0.02
CA ASP A 49 -7.29 9.50 1.02
C ASP A 49 -6.50 9.06 2.28
N SER A 50 -7.11 8.18 3.07
CA SER A 50 -6.53 7.61 4.29
C SER A 50 -5.14 6.99 4.09
N ILE A 51 -4.78 6.54 2.89
CA ILE A 51 -3.48 5.92 2.62
C ILE A 51 -2.32 6.89 2.83
N VAL A 52 -2.52 8.18 2.56
CA VAL A 52 -1.48 9.21 2.66
C VAL A 52 -1.73 10.20 3.81
N ASP A 53 -2.76 9.97 4.61
CA ASP A 53 -3.11 10.83 5.73
C ASP A 53 -2.24 10.55 6.97
N SER A 54 -1.38 11.50 7.32
CA SER A 54 -0.52 11.44 8.52
C SER A 54 -1.25 11.76 9.83
N GLY A 55 -2.56 12.01 9.78
CA GLY A 55 -3.40 12.37 10.93
C GLY A 55 -4.11 13.71 10.79
N ASN A 56 -4.12 14.33 9.60
CA ASN A 56 -4.86 15.56 9.31
C ASN A 56 -6.34 15.39 9.62
N ASN A 57 -6.89 14.21 9.33
CA ASN A 57 -8.29 13.91 9.61
C ASN A 57 -8.64 14.06 11.11
N ASN A 58 -7.70 13.96 12.05
CA ASN A 58 -7.99 14.16 13.49
C ASN A 58 -8.61 15.53 13.79
N ASN A 59 -8.24 16.55 13.01
CA ASN A 59 -8.69 17.93 13.20
C ASN A 59 -10.02 18.27 12.50
N LEU A 60 -10.61 17.32 11.77
CA LEU A 60 -11.86 17.49 11.05
C LEU A 60 -13.03 16.80 11.77
N LYS A 61 -14.28 17.23 11.56
CA LYS A 61 -15.45 16.54 12.15
C LYS A 61 -15.90 15.36 11.28
N THR A 62 -15.16 14.25 11.38
CA THR A 62 -15.40 13.02 10.63
C THR A 62 -15.76 11.87 11.58
N LEU A 63 -16.53 10.90 11.07
CA LEU A 63 -16.97 9.73 11.85
C LEU A 63 -15.82 8.75 12.12
N VAL A 64 -14.92 8.59 11.16
CA VAL A 64 -13.82 7.61 11.23
C VAL A 64 -12.53 8.31 11.60
N LYS A 65 -11.86 7.80 12.64
CA LYS A 65 -10.58 8.29 13.15
C LYS A 65 -9.62 7.11 13.36
N CYS A 66 -8.33 7.40 13.47
CA CYS A 66 -7.29 6.42 13.79
C CYS A 66 -6.32 6.92 14.87
N ASN A 67 -6.81 7.78 15.78
CA ASN A 67 -6.09 8.29 16.94
C ASN A 67 -6.35 7.45 18.20
N PHE A 68 -6.59 6.16 18.04
CA PHE A 68 -6.82 5.20 19.12
C PHE A 68 -6.15 3.85 18.82
N PRO A 69 -5.90 2.98 19.81
CA PRO A 69 -5.33 1.65 19.57
C PRO A 69 -6.24 0.78 18.69
N PRO A 70 -5.71 -0.07 17.79
CA PRO A 70 -4.31 -0.50 17.69
C PRO A 70 -3.43 0.35 16.76
N TYR A 71 -3.95 1.44 16.19
CA TYR A 71 -3.22 2.27 15.23
C TYR A 71 -1.96 2.90 15.83
N GLY A 72 -0.94 3.11 15.00
CA GLY A 72 0.35 3.66 15.45
C GLY A 72 1.21 2.72 16.31
N LYS A 73 0.81 1.47 16.56
CA LYS A 73 1.56 0.50 17.38
C LYS A 73 3.01 0.31 16.94
N ASP A 74 3.24 0.28 15.63
CA ASP A 74 4.55 0.06 15.00
C ASP A 74 5.22 1.40 14.60
N PHE A 75 4.58 2.52 14.91
CA PHE A 75 5.09 3.87 14.66
C PHE A 75 5.88 4.37 15.88
N GLN A 76 6.70 5.41 15.70
CA GLN A 76 7.60 5.89 16.74
C GLN A 76 6.84 6.19 18.04
N GLY A 77 7.21 5.48 19.11
CA GLY A 77 6.57 5.62 20.44
C GLY A 77 5.29 4.80 20.64
N GLY A 78 4.81 4.06 19.63
CA GLY A 78 3.61 3.24 19.73
C GLY A 78 2.32 4.04 19.95
N VAL A 79 2.35 5.35 19.66
CA VAL A 79 1.24 6.27 19.92
C VAL A 79 0.35 6.39 18.67
N PRO A 80 -0.98 6.24 18.79
CA PRO A 80 -1.90 6.45 17.68
C PRO A 80 -1.84 7.89 17.14
N SER A 81 -1.19 8.09 16.00
CA SER A 81 -0.99 9.43 15.43
C SER A 81 -2.18 9.93 14.59
N GLY A 82 -3.18 9.10 14.31
CA GLY A 82 -4.21 9.37 13.29
C GLY A 82 -3.91 8.80 11.90
N ARG A 83 -2.74 8.17 11.71
CA ARG A 83 -2.43 7.40 10.50
C ARG A 83 -3.34 6.17 10.44
N PHE A 84 -3.91 5.88 9.27
CA PHE A 84 -4.77 4.70 9.04
C PHE A 84 -3.96 3.39 8.92
N CYS A 85 -2.90 3.26 9.70
CA CYS A 85 -2.03 2.09 9.75
C CYS A 85 -1.30 2.02 11.10
N ASN A 86 -0.54 0.93 11.33
CA ASN A 86 0.26 0.80 12.55
C ASN A 86 1.59 1.55 12.47
N GLY A 87 2.10 1.84 11.28
CA GLY A 87 3.47 2.35 11.09
C GLY A 87 3.54 3.56 10.15
N LYS A 88 4.62 3.62 9.36
CA LYS A 88 4.84 4.65 8.33
C LYS A 88 3.86 4.48 7.17
N ILE A 89 3.42 5.60 6.60
CA ILE A 89 2.63 5.66 5.36
C ILE A 89 3.54 5.92 4.15
N PRO A 90 3.07 5.75 2.90
CA PRO A 90 3.90 5.95 1.71
C PRO A 90 4.61 7.31 1.66
N SER A 91 3.98 8.38 2.14
CA SER A 91 4.59 9.72 2.20
C SER A 91 5.75 9.84 3.19
N ASP A 92 5.85 8.95 4.19
CA ASP A 92 6.98 8.91 5.13
C ASP A 92 8.23 8.20 4.54
N ILE A 93 8.12 7.62 3.34
CA ILE A 93 9.17 6.79 2.69
C ILE A 93 9.77 7.51 1.46
N LEU A 94 9.18 8.62 1.04
CA LEU A 94 9.60 9.40 -0.15
C LEU A 94 10.89 10.19 0.08
#